data_AF-A0AA51AY90-F1
#
_entry.id   AF-A0AA51AY90-F1
#
_cell.length_a   1.000
_cell.length_b   1.000
_cell.length_c   1.000
_cell.angle_alpha   90.00
_cell.angle_beta   90.00
_cell.angle_gamma   90.00
#
_symmetry.space_group_name_H-M   'P 1'
#
loop_
_entity.id
_entity.type
_entity.pdbx_description
1 polymer ?
#
loop_
_entity_poly.entity_id
_entity_poly.type
_entity_poly.pdbx_seq_one_letter_code
_entity_poly.pdbx_strand_id
1 'polypeptide(L)'
;EAVVSLNAALEMKKVGKTDKALKLFQHAFALSPKHADILNHYGEFLEDTKKDVVKADLLYTLALTNYPEHRGALMNRQRTASIVENLDREMLRKIDEKRDALSSIPENNSALRRAKKEAYFQHIYHTVGIEGNTMTLQQTRSILETRIAVSGKSIDEHNEILGLDAAMKYINSTLLYRLRDITMGDILEIHKRVLGHVDPVEGGHFRRTQVYVGGHIPPGPSEIQRLMSQFLEWLNSEDALDL
;
A
#
# COMPACT_ATOMS: atom_id res chain seq x y z
N GLU A 1 19.61 21.75 15.17
CA GLU A 1 19.51 20.42 15.83
C GLU A 1 19.73 19.26 14.86
N ALA A 2 18.93 19.13 13.79
CA ALA A 2 19.08 18.03 12.81
C ALA A 2 20.51 17.88 12.23
N VAL A 3 21.15 18.99 11.85
CA VAL A 3 22.54 19.00 11.34
C VAL A 3 23.55 18.58 12.41
N VAL A 4 23.30 18.91 13.69
CA VAL A 4 24.15 18.47 14.81
C VAL A 4 24.06 16.95 14.97
N SER A 5 22.84 16.40 14.89
CA SER A 5 22.60 14.95 14.93
C SER A 5 23.24 14.23 13.74
N LEU A 6 23.20 14.82 12.54
CA LEU A 6 23.91 14.32 11.36
C LEU A 6 25.43 14.28 11.59
N ASN A 7 26.03 15.37 12.06
CA ASN A 7 27.46 15.43 12.33
C ASN A 7 27.88 14.38 13.38
N ALA A 8 27.08 14.21 14.44
CA ALA A 8 27.31 13.16 15.42
C ALA A 8 27.20 11.74 14.80
N ALA A 9 26.25 11.53 13.88
CA ALA A 9 26.10 10.26 13.17
C ALA A 9 27.34 9.93 12.33
N LEU A 10 27.86 10.92 11.58
CA LEU A 10 29.06 10.78 10.77
C LEU A 10 30.29 10.46 11.62
N GLU A 11 30.45 11.09 12.78
CA GLU A 11 31.55 10.76 13.70
C GLU A 11 31.41 9.35 14.28
N MET A 12 30.20 8.93 14.68
CA MET A 12 29.99 7.54 15.12
C MET A 12 30.26 6.52 14.00
N LYS A 13 29.94 6.86 12.74
CA LYS A 13 30.28 6.05 11.56
C LYS A 13 31.80 5.89 11.42
N LYS A 14 32.56 6.98 11.49
CA LYS A 14 34.04 6.96 11.41
C LYS A 14 34.69 6.13 12.52
N VAL A 15 34.14 6.19 13.74
CA VAL A 15 34.62 5.41 14.90
C VAL A 15 34.18 3.93 14.82
N GLY A 16 33.38 3.54 13.81
CA GLY A 16 32.89 2.17 13.64
C GLY A 16 31.73 1.79 14.56
N LYS A 17 31.12 2.74 15.27
CA LYS A 17 29.96 2.51 16.15
C LYS A 17 28.66 2.55 15.35
N THR A 18 28.47 1.55 14.49
CA THR A 18 27.38 1.47 13.50
C THR A 18 25.97 1.61 14.11
N ASP A 19 25.68 0.93 15.21
CA ASP A 19 24.33 1.01 15.83
C ASP A 19 24.02 2.40 16.41
N LYS A 20 25.04 3.09 16.95
CA LYS A 20 24.88 4.48 17.42
C LYS A 20 24.72 5.44 16.25
N ALA A 21 25.50 5.26 15.19
CA ALA A 21 25.38 6.04 13.96
C ALA A 21 23.98 5.90 13.36
N LEU A 22 23.44 4.67 13.28
CA LEU A 22 22.09 4.41 12.76
C LEU A 22 21.02 5.17 13.55
N LYS A 23 21.05 5.11 14.88
CA LYS A 23 20.09 5.85 15.73
C LYS A 23 20.18 7.36 15.52
N LEU A 24 21.39 7.89 15.36
CA LEU A 24 21.61 9.32 15.11
C LEU A 24 21.14 9.74 13.71
N PHE A 25 21.35 8.92 12.67
CA PHE A 25 20.79 9.16 11.34
C PHE A 25 19.26 9.14 11.36
N GLN A 26 18.65 8.15 12.01
CA GLN A 26 17.20 8.07 12.17
C GLN A 26 16.64 9.29 12.90
N HIS A 27 17.32 9.75 13.95
CA HIS A 27 16.94 10.95 14.68
C HIS A 27 17.09 12.22 13.83
N ALA A 28 18.20 12.38 13.09
CA ALA A 28 18.40 13.50 12.18
C ALA A 28 17.31 13.55 11.09
N PHE A 29 16.94 12.40 10.53
CA PHE A 29 15.84 12.26 9.57
C PHE A 29 14.48 12.61 10.20
N ALA A 30 14.20 12.15 11.41
CA ALA A 30 12.96 12.48 12.10
C ALA A 30 12.82 13.99 12.38
N LEU A 31 13.93 14.67 12.69
CA LEU A 31 13.95 16.12 12.90
C LEU A 31 13.79 16.92 11.60
N SER A 32 14.33 16.43 10.47
CA SER A 32 14.24 17.12 9.19
C SER A 32 14.18 16.14 8.00
N PRO A 33 12.98 15.57 7.71
CA PRO A 33 12.83 14.47 6.76
C PRO A 33 13.02 14.85 5.29
N LYS A 34 13.07 16.15 5.00
CA LYS A 34 13.24 16.71 3.64
C LYS A 34 14.64 17.26 3.39
N HIS A 35 15.55 17.17 4.36
CA HIS A 35 16.89 17.74 4.24
C HIS A 35 17.79 16.86 3.37
N ALA A 36 18.22 17.38 2.21
CA ALA A 36 18.94 16.61 1.20
C ALA A 36 20.26 15.99 1.71
N ASP A 37 21.09 16.73 2.46
CA ASP A 37 22.35 16.18 3.00
C ASP A 37 22.12 15.04 4.02
N ILE A 38 21.10 15.16 4.87
CA ILE A 38 20.76 14.12 5.85
C ILE A 38 20.34 12.85 5.12
N LEU A 39 19.47 12.99 4.12
CA LEU A 39 18.99 11.89 3.28
C LEU A 39 20.14 11.22 2.54
N ASN A 40 21.01 12.00 1.88
CA ASN A 40 22.16 11.49 1.15
C ASN A 40 23.14 10.73 2.06
N HIS A 41 23.59 11.34 3.15
CA HIS A 41 24.54 10.66 4.05
C HIS A 41 23.94 9.46 4.76
N TYR A 42 22.63 9.48 5.02
CA TYR A 42 21.95 8.31 5.56
C TYR A 42 21.89 7.18 4.53
N GLY A 43 21.60 7.49 3.27
CA GLY A 43 21.67 6.52 2.16
C GLY A 43 23.05 5.88 2.06
N GLU A 44 24.11 6.68 2.04
CA GLU A 44 25.51 6.21 1.96
C GLU A 44 25.84 5.29 3.13
N PHE A 45 25.38 5.63 4.33
CA PHE A 45 25.55 4.78 5.50
C PHE A 45 24.86 3.41 5.36
N LEU A 46 23.65 3.36 4.79
CA LEU A 46 22.91 2.11 4.59
C LEU A 46 23.57 1.20 3.55
N GLU A 47 24.10 1.78 2.46
CA GLU A 47 24.86 1.01 1.48
C GLU A 47 26.12 0.41 2.10
N ASP A 48 26.93 1.23 2.77
CA ASP A 48 28.22 0.82 3.32
C ASP A 48 28.10 -0.25 4.42
N THR A 49 27.11 -0.09 5.31
CA THR A 49 27.07 -0.87 6.57
C THR A 49 25.98 -1.93 6.61
N LYS A 50 24.85 -1.70 5.95
CA LYS A 50 23.70 -2.62 5.97
C LYS A 50 23.51 -3.34 4.64
N LYS A 51 24.19 -2.91 3.58
CA LYS A 51 24.02 -3.40 2.19
C LYS A 51 22.56 -3.30 1.73
N ASP A 52 21.83 -2.31 2.25
CA ASP A 52 20.43 -2.05 1.93
C ASP A 52 20.35 -1.01 0.82
N VAL A 53 20.65 -1.44 -0.40
CA VAL A 53 20.73 -0.58 -1.59
C VAL A 53 19.36 -0.01 -1.95
N VAL A 54 18.28 -0.77 -1.75
CA VAL A 54 16.90 -0.33 -2.05
C VAL A 54 16.52 0.85 -1.17
N LYS A 55 16.77 0.76 0.15
CA LYS A 55 16.47 1.86 1.05
C LYS A 55 17.39 3.06 0.83
N ALA A 56 18.65 2.84 0.45
CA ALA A 56 19.54 3.92 0.09
C ALA A 56 19.07 4.68 -1.16
N ASP A 57 18.69 3.97 -2.22
CA ASP A 57 18.14 4.57 -3.44
C ASP A 57 16.87 5.38 -3.17
N LEU A 58 15.99 4.88 -2.30
CA LEU A 58 14.83 5.63 -1.83
C LEU A 58 15.23 6.96 -1.17
N LEU A 59 16.25 6.95 -0.30
CA LEU A 59 16.73 8.17 0.36
C LEU A 59 17.35 9.16 -0.64
N TYR A 60 18.10 8.69 -1.64
CA TYR A 60 18.61 9.55 -2.70
C TYR A 60 17.49 10.15 -3.56
N THR A 61 16.50 9.33 -3.92
CA THR A 61 15.31 9.79 -4.65
C THR A 61 14.56 10.85 -3.83
N LEU A 62 14.35 10.63 -2.53
CA LEU A 62 13.75 11.63 -1.64
C LEU A 62 14.59 12.91 -1.56
N ALA A 63 15.92 12.81 -1.53
CA ALA A 63 16.80 13.98 -1.52
C ALA A 63 16.60 14.82 -2.79
N LEU A 64 16.53 14.17 -3.96
CA LEU A 64 16.37 14.83 -5.27
C LEU A 64 14.97 15.38 -5.49
N THR A 65 13.92 14.75 -4.96
CA THR A 65 12.56 15.31 -4.99
C THR A 65 12.47 16.64 -4.23
N ASN A 66 13.26 16.80 -3.16
CA ASN A 66 13.29 18.04 -2.37
C ASN A 66 14.34 19.04 -2.86
N TYR A 67 15.47 18.56 -3.39
CA TYR A 67 16.56 19.39 -3.94
C TYR A 67 17.17 18.71 -5.20
N PRO A 68 16.62 18.99 -6.39
CA PRO A 68 17.00 18.28 -7.63
C PRO A 68 18.48 18.40 -8.02
N GLU A 69 19.13 19.51 -7.67
CA GLU A 69 20.52 19.82 -8.01
C GLU A 69 21.54 19.23 -7.01
N HIS A 70 21.11 18.34 -6.11
CA HIS A 70 21.99 17.75 -5.10
C HIS A 70 23.03 16.80 -5.74
N ARG A 71 24.26 17.28 -5.96
CA ARG A 71 25.33 16.52 -6.66
C ARG A 71 25.61 15.13 -6.08
N GLY A 72 25.69 14.98 -4.76
CA GLY A 72 25.94 13.69 -4.10
C GLY A 72 24.84 12.66 -4.40
N ALA A 73 23.60 13.01 -4.05
CA ALA A 73 22.41 12.20 -4.35
C ALA A 73 22.24 11.89 -5.84
N LEU A 74 22.56 12.81 -6.76
CA LEU A 74 22.53 12.53 -8.21
C LEU A 74 23.50 11.40 -8.59
N MET A 75 24.76 11.51 -8.17
CA MET A 75 25.79 10.50 -8.46
C MET A 75 25.46 9.15 -7.81
N ASN A 76 25.00 9.17 -6.56
CA ASN A 76 24.63 7.97 -5.83
C ASN A 76 23.42 7.28 -6.48
N ARG A 77 22.36 8.04 -6.79
CA ARG A 77 21.17 7.51 -7.48
C ARG A 77 21.50 6.95 -8.86
N GLN A 78 22.36 7.61 -9.64
CA GLN A 78 22.77 7.09 -10.95
C GLN A 78 23.41 5.70 -10.84
N ARG A 79 24.17 5.46 -9.77
CA ARG A 79 24.78 4.16 -9.49
C ARG A 79 23.79 3.13 -8.95
N THR A 80 22.87 3.53 -8.07
CA THR A 80 21.94 2.60 -7.40
C THR A 80 20.72 2.25 -8.23
N ALA A 81 20.26 3.14 -9.13
CA ALA A 81 19.03 2.95 -9.88
C ALA A 81 19.00 1.64 -10.68
N SER A 82 20.06 1.33 -11.43
CA SER A 82 20.14 0.09 -12.22
C SER A 82 20.25 -1.17 -11.34
N ILE A 83 20.83 -1.05 -10.14
CA ILE A 83 20.90 -2.16 -9.19
C ILE A 83 19.51 -2.43 -8.62
N VAL A 84 18.79 -1.39 -8.19
CA VAL A 84 17.44 -1.50 -7.64
C VAL A 84 16.47 -2.01 -8.69
N GLU A 85 16.52 -1.49 -9.92
CA GLU A 85 15.67 -1.98 -11.01
C GLU A 85 15.85 -3.48 -11.26
N ASN A 86 17.11 -3.97 -11.24
CA ASN A 86 17.38 -5.40 -11.38
C ASN A 86 16.90 -6.22 -10.18
N LEU A 87 17.03 -5.69 -8.96
CA LEU A 87 16.52 -6.34 -7.75
C LEU A 87 14.99 -6.44 -7.76
N ASP A 88 14.31 -5.38 -8.18
CA ASP A 88 12.85 -5.33 -8.29
C ASP A 88 12.36 -6.30 -9.37
N ARG A 89 13.01 -6.31 -10.54
CA ARG A 89 12.71 -7.27 -11.61
C ARG A 89 12.86 -8.72 -11.16
N GLU A 90 13.93 -9.03 -10.42
CA GLU A 90 14.15 -10.37 -9.88
C GLU A 90 13.12 -10.73 -8.80
N MET A 91 12.68 -9.76 -7.99
CA MET A 91 11.62 -9.97 -7.02
C MET A 91 10.28 -10.26 -7.70
N LEU A 92 9.91 -9.48 -8.72
CA LEU A 92 8.69 -9.70 -9.50
C LEU A 92 8.71 -11.08 -10.19
N ARG A 93 9.84 -11.46 -10.78
CA ARG A 93 10.02 -12.80 -11.38
C ARG A 93 9.75 -13.93 -10.37
N LYS A 94 10.22 -13.80 -9.12
CA LYS A 94 9.95 -14.79 -8.06
C LYS A 94 8.49 -14.81 -7.64
N ILE A 95 7.79 -13.68 -7.71
CA ILE A 95 6.35 -13.60 -7.45
C ILE A 95 5.58 -14.32 -8.56
N ASP A 96 5.95 -14.09 -9.83
CA ASP A 96 5.37 -14.78 -10.99
C ASP A 96 5.53 -16.30 -10.89
N GLU A 97 6.74 -16.79 -10.58
CA GLU A 97 6.99 -18.23 -10.38
C GLU A 97 6.08 -18.84 -9.31
N LYS A 98 5.86 -18.12 -8.19
CA LYS A 98 4.98 -18.57 -7.11
C LYS A 98 3.50 -18.51 -7.49
N ARG A 99 3.09 -17.46 -8.22
CA ARG A 99 1.74 -17.33 -8.78
C ARG A 99 1.46 -18.50 -9.72
N ASP A 100 2.36 -18.79 -10.65
CA ASP A 100 2.19 -19.84 -11.66
C ASP A 100 2.17 -21.22 -11.01
N ALA A 101 3.03 -21.46 -10.01
CA ALA A 101 2.98 -22.66 -9.19
C ALA A 101 1.63 -22.82 -8.49
N LEU A 102 1.07 -21.76 -7.89
CA LEU A 102 -0.26 -21.79 -7.27
C LEU A 102 -1.36 -22.05 -8.30
N SER A 103 -1.32 -21.39 -9.46
CA SER A 103 -2.29 -21.56 -10.55
C SER A 103 -2.28 -22.96 -11.16
N SER A 104 -1.14 -23.67 -11.08
CA SER A 104 -1.02 -25.06 -11.54
C SER A 104 -1.77 -26.08 -10.67
N ILE A 105 -2.14 -25.70 -9.44
CA ILE A 105 -2.86 -26.59 -8.51
C ILE A 105 -4.31 -26.74 -9.00
N PRO A 106 -4.81 -27.98 -9.20
CA PRO A 106 -6.18 -28.20 -9.65
C PRO A 106 -7.24 -27.57 -8.73
N GLU A 107 -8.24 -26.91 -9.31
CA GLU A 107 -9.34 -26.25 -8.56
C GLU A 107 -10.18 -27.21 -7.71
N ASN A 108 -10.23 -28.50 -8.07
CA ASN A 108 -10.92 -29.53 -7.29
C ASN A 108 -10.11 -30.01 -6.06
N ASN A 109 -8.87 -29.53 -5.88
CA ASN A 109 -8.04 -29.87 -4.73
C ASN A 109 -8.70 -29.37 -3.44
N SER A 110 -8.96 -30.31 -2.51
CA SER A 110 -9.66 -30.01 -1.26
C SER A 110 -8.87 -29.07 -0.32
N ALA A 111 -7.54 -29.16 -0.33
CA ALA A 111 -6.68 -28.27 0.44
C ALA A 111 -6.70 -26.84 -0.14
N LEU A 112 -6.64 -26.71 -1.47
CA LEU A 112 -6.76 -25.39 -2.14
C LEU A 112 -8.11 -24.74 -1.84
N ARG A 113 -9.22 -25.49 -1.96
CA ARG A 113 -10.56 -24.98 -1.64
C ARG A 113 -10.67 -24.51 -0.19
N ARG A 114 -10.07 -25.25 0.75
CA ARG A 114 -10.01 -24.86 2.16
C ARG A 114 -9.17 -23.59 2.36
N ALA A 115 -8.01 -23.51 1.72
CA ALA A 115 -7.12 -22.36 1.79
C ALA A 115 -7.79 -21.10 1.22
N LYS A 116 -8.45 -21.18 0.05
CA LYS A 116 -9.22 -20.07 -0.53
C LYS A 116 -10.32 -19.57 0.41
N LYS A 117 -11.06 -20.49 1.05
CA LYS A 117 -12.10 -20.14 2.04
C LYS A 117 -11.50 -19.43 3.26
N GLU A 118 -10.36 -19.91 3.77
CA GLU A 118 -9.67 -19.28 4.90
C GLU A 118 -9.13 -17.88 4.53
N ALA A 119 -8.47 -17.77 3.37
CA ALA A 119 -7.95 -16.50 2.86
C ALA A 119 -9.07 -15.46 2.66
N TYR A 120 -10.27 -15.88 2.25
CA TYR A 120 -11.42 -15.00 2.13
C TYR A 120 -11.80 -14.36 3.47
N PHE A 121 -11.87 -15.15 4.55
CA PHE A 121 -12.17 -14.62 5.89
C PHE A 121 -11.05 -13.73 6.42
N GLN A 122 -9.80 -14.12 6.20
CA GLN A 122 -8.63 -13.33 6.60
C GLN A 122 -8.58 -11.99 5.87
N HIS A 123 -8.87 -11.97 4.57
CA HIS A 123 -8.91 -10.74 3.79
C HIS A 123 -9.92 -9.75 4.37
N ILE A 124 -11.16 -10.21 4.63
CA ILE A 124 -12.21 -9.38 5.21
C ILE A 124 -11.79 -8.86 6.59
N TYR A 125 -11.36 -9.75 7.49
CA TYR A 125 -10.90 -9.39 8.83
C TYR A 125 -9.78 -8.34 8.80
N HIS A 126 -8.75 -8.54 7.97
CA HIS A 126 -7.60 -7.63 7.93
C HIS A 126 -7.95 -6.27 7.36
N THR A 127 -8.75 -6.20 6.29
CA THR A 127 -9.02 -4.90 5.66
C THR A 127 -9.97 -4.04 6.51
N VAL A 128 -10.98 -4.61 7.17
CA VAL A 128 -11.81 -3.83 8.12
C VAL A 128 -11.04 -3.52 9.41
N GLY A 129 -10.13 -4.41 9.83
CA GLY A 129 -9.27 -4.19 10.99
C GLY A 129 -8.29 -3.02 10.81
N ILE A 130 -7.82 -2.76 9.59
CA ILE A 130 -6.98 -1.59 9.28
C ILE A 130 -7.77 -0.28 9.50
N GLU A 131 -9.06 -0.27 9.18
CA GLU A 131 -9.96 0.87 9.40
C GLU A 131 -10.42 1.01 10.86
N GLY A 132 -10.02 0.10 11.74
CA GLY A 132 -10.27 0.17 13.18
C GLY A 132 -11.40 -0.73 13.69
N ASN A 133 -11.96 -1.60 12.85
CA ASN A 133 -12.94 -2.59 13.28
C ASN A 133 -12.33 -3.55 14.32
N THR A 134 -13.04 -3.77 15.42
CA THR A 134 -12.53 -4.47 16.60
C THR A 134 -12.95 -5.95 16.66
N MET A 135 -13.62 -6.46 15.63
CA MET A 135 -14.03 -7.86 15.58
C MET A 135 -12.84 -8.79 15.44
N THR A 136 -12.87 -9.92 16.14
CA THR A 136 -11.86 -10.97 15.95
C THR A 136 -12.09 -11.72 14.64
N LEU A 137 -11.07 -12.43 14.16
CA LEU A 137 -11.20 -13.32 12.99
C LEU A 137 -12.32 -14.37 13.18
N GLN A 138 -12.49 -14.90 14.40
CA GLN A 138 -13.53 -15.88 14.70
C GLN A 138 -14.94 -15.26 14.65
N GLN A 139 -15.10 -14.03 15.18
CA GLN A 139 -16.36 -13.29 15.11
C GLN A 139 -16.71 -12.95 13.66
N THR A 140 -15.75 -12.44 12.90
CA THR A 140 -15.88 -12.14 11.46
C THR A 140 -16.34 -13.39 10.68
N ARG A 141 -15.68 -14.53 10.92
CA ARG A 141 -16.08 -15.82 10.32
C ARG A 141 -17.51 -16.21 10.69
N SER A 142 -17.86 -16.13 11.97
CA SER A 142 -19.20 -16.48 12.46
C SER A 142 -20.28 -15.65 11.75
N ILE A 143 -20.06 -14.35 11.58
CA ILE A 143 -20.99 -13.44 10.88
C ILE A 143 -21.14 -13.86 9.42
N LEU A 144 -20.03 -14.13 8.73
CA LEU A 144 -20.06 -14.47 7.30
C LEU A 144 -20.70 -15.82 7.02
N GLU A 145 -20.55 -16.79 7.93
CA GLU A 145 -21.11 -18.13 7.79
C GLU A 145 -22.56 -18.23 8.24
N THR A 146 -22.91 -17.64 9.39
CA THR A 146 -24.22 -17.84 10.03
C THR A 146 -25.18 -16.68 9.84
N ARG A 147 -24.67 -15.49 9.50
CA ARG A 147 -25.41 -14.22 9.50
C ARG A 147 -26.01 -13.84 10.87
N ILE A 148 -25.51 -14.44 11.95
CA ILE A 148 -25.94 -14.13 13.33
C ILE A 148 -25.06 -13.01 13.88
N ALA A 149 -25.70 -12.02 14.50
CA ALA A 149 -25.02 -10.91 15.15
C ALA A 149 -24.24 -11.37 16.39
N VAL A 150 -23.08 -10.75 16.60
CA VAL A 150 -22.23 -10.93 17.77
C VAL A 150 -22.63 -9.93 18.84
N SER A 151 -23.03 -10.44 20.01
CA SER A 151 -23.43 -9.60 21.14
C SER A 151 -22.28 -8.71 21.62
N GLY A 152 -22.60 -7.46 21.98
CA GLY A 152 -21.65 -6.50 22.53
C GLY A 152 -20.72 -5.82 21.50
N LYS A 153 -21.00 -5.97 20.19
CA LYS A 153 -20.27 -5.30 19.10
C LYS A 153 -21.17 -4.29 18.38
N SER A 154 -20.57 -3.27 17.76
CA SER A 154 -21.32 -2.25 17.02
C SER A 154 -22.02 -2.87 15.81
N ILE A 155 -23.23 -2.40 15.50
CA ILE A 155 -23.93 -2.79 14.27
C ILE A 155 -23.14 -2.34 13.04
N ASP A 156 -22.50 -1.17 13.10
CA ASP A 156 -21.68 -0.65 12.00
C ASP A 156 -20.51 -1.59 11.69
N GLU A 157 -19.84 -2.13 12.73
CA GLU A 157 -18.76 -3.12 12.54
C GLU A 157 -19.26 -4.40 11.86
N HIS A 158 -20.51 -4.81 12.11
CA HIS A 158 -21.11 -5.95 11.39
C HIS A 158 -21.37 -5.56 9.92
N ASN A 159 -21.92 -4.38 9.71
CA ASN A 159 -22.30 -3.87 8.40
C ASN A 159 -21.07 -3.68 7.49
N GLU A 160 -19.93 -3.25 8.02
CA GLU A 160 -18.66 -3.19 7.28
C GLU A 160 -18.23 -4.56 6.78
N ILE A 161 -18.27 -5.59 7.64
CA ILE A 161 -17.93 -6.98 7.29
C ILE A 161 -18.87 -7.51 6.20
N LEU A 162 -20.17 -7.25 6.34
CA LEU A 162 -21.18 -7.69 5.37
C LEU A 162 -21.07 -6.92 4.05
N GLY A 163 -20.77 -5.63 4.09
CA GLY A 163 -20.58 -4.79 2.92
C GLY A 163 -19.38 -5.25 2.08
N LEU A 164 -18.27 -5.54 2.74
CA LEU A 164 -17.10 -6.07 2.05
C LEU A 164 -17.32 -7.48 1.50
N ASP A 165 -18.02 -8.36 2.22
CA ASP A 165 -18.43 -9.67 1.71
C ASP A 165 -19.28 -9.53 0.44
N ALA A 166 -20.23 -8.59 0.42
CA ALA A 166 -21.04 -8.30 -0.76
C ALA A 166 -20.18 -7.77 -1.92
N ALA A 167 -19.23 -6.88 -1.65
CA ALA A 167 -18.33 -6.32 -2.66
C ALA A 167 -17.43 -7.39 -3.28
N MET A 168 -16.81 -8.24 -2.46
CA MET A 168 -15.96 -9.34 -2.92
C MET A 168 -16.74 -10.36 -3.76
N LYS A 169 -17.97 -10.70 -3.36
CA LYS A 169 -18.85 -11.56 -4.15
C LYS A 169 -19.19 -10.96 -5.51
N TYR A 170 -19.40 -9.65 -5.57
CA TYR A 170 -19.67 -8.95 -6.83
C TYR A 170 -18.46 -8.97 -7.76
N ILE A 171 -17.27 -8.68 -7.24
CA ILE A 171 -16.01 -8.76 -8.00
C ILE A 171 -15.82 -10.15 -8.59
N ASN A 172 -15.91 -11.20 -7.76
CA ASN A 172 -15.66 -12.58 -8.17
C ASN A 172 -16.71 -13.13 -9.16
N SER A 173 -17.97 -12.70 -9.05
CA SER A 173 -19.05 -13.23 -9.90
C SER A 173 -19.28 -12.42 -11.17
N THR A 174 -19.04 -11.10 -11.14
CA THR A 174 -19.44 -10.19 -12.21
C THR A 174 -18.25 -9.59 -12.95
N LEU A 175 -17.17 -9.23 -12.25
CA LEU A 175 -16.07 -8.47 -12.84
C LEU A 175 -14.95 -9.39 -13.35
N LEU A 176 -14.61 -10.45 -12.62
CA LEU A 176 -13.43 -11.28 -12.89
C LEU A 176 -13.42 -11.94 -14.28
N TYR A 177 -14.60 -12.29 -14.81
CA TYR A 177 -14.73 -12.98 -16.11
C TYR A 177 -15.22 -12.05 -17.23
N ARG A 178 -15.33 -10.75 -16.95
CA ARG A 178 -15.81 -9.78 -17.92
C ARG A 178 -14.66 -9.34 -18.83
N LEU A 179 -14.75 -9.68 -20.11
CA LEU A 179 -13.79 -9.29 -21.16
C LEU A 179 -13.96 -7.82 -21.61
N ARG A 180 -14.20 -6.90 -20.68
CA ARG A 180 -14.39 -5.47 -20.99
C ARG A 180 -13.65 -4.63 -19.98
N ASP A 181 -13.28 -3.43 -20.42
CA ASP A 181 -12.63 -2.39 -19.64
C ASP A 181 -13.29 -2.16 -18.28
N ILE A 182 -12.48 -1.81 -17.30
CA ILE A 182 -12.96 -1.36 -15.99
C ILE A 182 -13.57 0.01 -16.17
N THR A 183 -14.83 0.16 -15.74
CA THR A 183 -15.60 1.39 -15.91
C THR A 183 -15.81 2.11 -14.58
N MET A 184 -16.22 3.37 -14.65
CA MET A 184 -16.63 4.13 -13.48
C MET A 184 -17.76 3.44 -12.72
N GLY A 185 -18.70 2.85 -13.46
CA GLY A 185 -19.82 2.12 -12.89
C GLY A 185 -19.33 0.97 -12.01
N ASP A 186 -18.32 0.21 -12.43
CA ASP A 186 -17.79 -0.91 -11.66
C ASP A 186 -17.21 -0.45 -10.31
N ILE A 187 -16.44 0.65 -10.31
CA ILE A 187 -15.87 1.23 -9.08
C ILE A 187 -16.97 1.70 -8.13
N LEU A 188 -17.97 2.43 -8.64
CA LEU A 188 -19.08 2.91 -7.82
C LEU A 188 -19.94 1.76 -7.30
N GLU A 189 -20.10 0.68 -8.06
CA GLU A 189 -20.90 -0.48 -7.69
C GLU A 189 -20.18 -1.35 -6.64
N ILE A 190 -18.84 -1.39 -6.66
CA ILE A 190 -18.02 -1.90 -5.55
C ILE A 190 -18.20 -1.00 -4.32
N HIS A 191 -18.00 0.31 -4.44
CA HIS A 191 -18.11 1.27 -3.32
C HIS A 191 -19.49 1.21 -2.66
N LYS A 192 -20.55 1.11 -3.46
CA LYS A 192 -21.94 0.94 -3.00
C LYS A 192 -22.12 -0.30 -2.13
N ARG A 193 -21.44 -1.42 -2.44
CA ARG A 193 -21.53 -2.64 -1.63
C ARG A 193 -20.71 -2.52 -0.35
N VAL A 194 -19.49 -1.99 -0.45
CA VAL A 194 -18.60 -1.78 0.69
C VAL A 194 -19.29 -0.92 1.74
N LEU A 195 -19.83 0.25 1.34
CA LEU A 195 -20.37 1.23 2.26
C LEU A 195 -21.88 1.12 2.48
N GLY A 196 -22.64 0.51 1.55
CA GLY A 196 -24.10 0.62 1.54
C GLY A 196 -24.86 0.01 2.73
N HIS A 197 -24.22 -0.86 3.51
CA HIS A 197 -24.80 -1.35 4.77
C HIS A 197 -24.58 -0.38 5.94
N VAL A 198 -23.53 0.46 5.87
CA VAL A 198 -23.17 1.45 6.89
C VAL A 198 -23.81 2.80 6.55
N ASP A 199 -23.58 3.28 5.33
CA ASP A 199 -24.13 4.52 4.80
C ASP A 199 -24.71 4.28 3.39
N PRO A 200 -26.01 3.96 3.28
CA PRO A 200 -26.68 3.74 2.00
C PRO A 200 -26.87 5.02 1.18
N VAL A 201 -26.72 6.21 1.79
CA VAL A 201 -26.90 7.50 1.10
C VAL A 201 -25.63 7.87 0.33
N GLU A 202 -24.46 7.65 0.95
CA GLU A 202 -23.16 7.95 0.33
C GLU A 202 -22.61 6.76 -0.49
N GLY A 203 -23.05 5.53 -0.20
CA GLY A 203 -22.64 4.33 -0.95
C GLY A 203 -22.82 4.47 -2.46
N GLY A 204 -21.72 4.34 -3.20
CA GLY A 204 -21.70 4.44 -4.67
C GLY A 204 -21.73 5.87 -5.23
N HIS A 205 -21.54 6.89 -4.39
CA HIS A 205 -21.45 8.28 -4.82
C HIS A 205 -20.06 8.86 -4.53
N PHE A 206 -19.64 9.85 -5.32
CA PHE A 206 -18.46 10.65 -4.99
C PHE A 206 -18.77 11.58 -3.82
N ARG A 207 -17.74 11.86 -3.01
CA ARG A 207 -17.84 12.83 -1.92
C ARG A 207 -18.23 14.21 -2.44
N ARG A 208 -19.05 14.90 -1.65
CA ARG A 208 -19.55 16.26 -1.94
C ARG A 208 -18.83 17.36 -1.17
N THR A 209 -18.01 16.99 -0.18
CA THR A 209 -17.33 17.90 0.75
C THR A 209 -15.83 17.64 0.75
N GLN A 210 -15.04 18.65 1.11
CA GLN A 210 -13.59 18.51 1.27
C GLN A 210 -13.24 17.74 2.54
N VAL A 211 -12.23 16.87 2.47
CA VAL A 211 -11.76 16.05 3.58
C VAL A 211 -10.24 16.18 3.73
N TYR A 212 -9.70 15.71 4.85
CA TYR A 212 -8.28 15.77 5.17
C TYR A 212 -7.86 14.39 5.73
N VAL A 213 -6.82 13.79 5.15
CA VAL A 213 -6.37 12.43 5.52
C VAL A 213 -4.95 12.53 6.08
N GLY A 214 -4.85 12.67 7.40
CA GLY A 214 -3.57 12.95 8.06
C GLY A 214 -2.94 14.24 7.53
N GLY A 215 -1.75 14.14 6.92
CA GLY A 215 -1.07 15.26 6.26
C GLY A 215 -1.43 15.48 4.78
N HIS A 216 -2.31 14.66 4.21
CA HIS A 216 -2.69 14.72 2.80
C HIS A 216 -4.03 15.46 2.62
N ILE A 217 -4.07 16.34 1.61
CA ILE A 217 -5.27 17.06 1.18
C ILE A 217 -5.67 16.53 -0.20
N PRO A 218 -6.73 15.70 -0.31
CA PRO A 218 -7.17 15.17 -1.58
C PRO A 218 -7.81 16.23 -2.50
N PRO A 219 -7.87 15.97 -3.83
CA PRO A 219 -8.43 16.89 -4.83
C PRO A 219 -9.88 17.24 -4.55
N GLY A 220 -10.29 18.50 -4.73
CA GLY A 220 -11.62 18.96 -4.32
C GLY A 220 -12.78 18.21 -4.98
N PRO A 221 -14.01 18.21 -4.41
CA PRO A 221 -15.16 17.45 -4.92
C PRO A 221 -15.44 17.64 -6.41
N SER A 222 -15.30 18.87 -6.91
CA SER A 222 -15.50 19.23 -8.31
C SER A 222 -14.48 18.62 -9.27
N GLU A 223 -13.32 18.19 -8.78
CA GLU A 223 -12.24 17.63 -9.59
C GLU A 223 -12.29 16.10 -9.67
N ILE A 224 -13.00 15.45 -8.73
CA ILE A 224 -13.00 14.00 -8.57
C ILE A 224 -13.41 13.30 -9.85
N GLN A 225 -14.50 13.75 -10.48
CA GLN A 225 -14.99 13.11 -11.70
C GLN A 225 -13.94 13.11 -12.81
N ARG A 226 -13.30 14.27 -13.04
CA ARG A 226 -12.23 14.41 -14.05
C ARG A 226 -11.04 13.51 -13.72
N LEU A 227 -10.60 13.49 -12.47
CA LEU A 227 -9.45 12.70 -12.03
C LEU A 227 -9.72 11.20 -12.07
N MET A 228 -10.92 10.77 -11.70
CA MET A 228 -11.32 9.36 -11.80
C MET A 228 -11.45 8.92 -13.26
N SER A 229 -11.88 9.79 -14.17
CA SER A 229 -11.83 9.51 -15.61
C SER A 229 -10.40 9.32 -16.11
N GLN A 230 -9.46 10.19 -15.70
CA GLN A 230 -8.04 10.03 -16.04
C GLN A 230 -7.43 8.76 -15.45
N PHE A 231 -7.82 8.41 -14.22
CA PHE A 231 -7.42 7.16 -13.58
C PHE A 231 -7.91 5.94 -14.37
N LEU A 232 -9.16 5.94 -14.84
CA LEU A 232 -9.69 4.85 -15.67
C LEU A 232 -9.05 4.79 -17.05
N GLU A 233 -8.73 5.93 -17.66
CA GLU A 233 -8.00 5.98 -18.92
C GLU A 233 -6.62 5.33 -18.78
N TRP A 234 -5.89 5.68 -17.72
CA TRP A 234 -4.62 5.01 -17.39
C TRP A 234 -4.81 3.52 -17.09
N LEU A 235 -5.80 3.15 -16.26
CA LEU A 235 -6.02 1.77 -15.85
C LEU A 235 -6.31 0.82 -17.02
N ASN A 236 -6.93 1.33 -18.09
CA ASN A 236 -7.23 0.57 -19.30
C ASN A 236 -6.23 0.82 -20.45
N SER A 237 -5.13 1.55 -20.20
CA SER A 237 -4.08 1.81 -21.20
C SER A 237 -3.18 0.60 -21.41
N GLU A 238 -2.55 0.50 -22.58
CA GLU A 238 -1.55 -0.55 -22.85
C GLU A 238 -0.38 -0.49 -21.85
N ASP A 239 0.08 0.73 -21.51
CA ASP A 239 1.11 0.95 -20.50
C ASP A 239 0.78 0.29 -19.15
N ALA A 240 -0.49 0.32 -18.72
CA ALA A 240 -0.91 -0.29 -17.46
C ALA A 240 -1.11 -1.80 -17.56
N LEU A 241 -1.40 -2.33 -18.74
CA LEU A 241 -1.54 -3.76 -18.99
C LEU A 241 -0.17 -4.46 -19.12
N ASP A 242 0.84 -3.71 -19.57
CA ASP A 242 2.22 -4.19 -19.74
C ASP A 242 3.10 -4.04 -18.48
N LEU A 243 2.58 -3.40 -17.42
CA LEU A 243 3.21 -3.29 -16.08
C LEU A 243 3.10 -4.59 -15.27
#